data_AF-A0A935KBD7-F1
#
_entry.id   AF-A0A935KBD7-F1
#
_cell.length_a   1.000
_cell.length_b   1.000
_cell.length_c   1.000
_cell.angle_alpha   90.00
_cell.angle_beta   90.00
_cell.angle_gamma   90.00
#
_symmetry.space_group_name_H-M   'P 1'
#
loop_
_entity.id
_entity.type
_entity.pdbx_description
1 polymer ?
#
loop_
_entity_poly.entity_id
_entity_poly.type
_entity_poly.pdbx_seq_one_letter_code
_entity_poly.pdbx_strand_id
1 'polypeptide(L)' 'MIAWEPLTVPAGTFDCFRVEGKAEAAYKASYQQQIKETYWYCPKVNGIAKLQRETSTFSRDSPSSRETVEQLLTRHTPKG' A
#
# COMPACT_ATOMS: atom_id res chain seq x y z
N MET A 1 5.78 -2.32 -10.21
CA MET A 1 7.12 -1.74 -10.48
C MET A 1 7.91 -1.63 -9.18
N ILE A 2 9.24 -1.57 -9.24
CA ILE A 2 10.10 -1.40 -8.06
C ILE A 2 11.02 -0.20 -8.32
N ALA A 3 11.11 0.73 -7.37
CA ALA A 3 12.01 1.88 -7.40
C ALA A 3 12.70 2.05 -6.04
N TRP A 4 13.94 2.52 -6.02
CA TRP A 4 14.66 2.85 -4.77
C TRP A 4 14.58 4.35 -4.55
N GLU A 5 14.02 4.78 -3.42
CA GLU A 5 13.81 6.20 -3.11
C GLU A 5 13.86 6.47 -1.59
N PRO A 6 14.25 7.69 -1.18
CA PRO A 6 14.11 8.12 0.21
C PRO A 6 12.64 8.35 0.56
N LEU A 7 12.22 7.83 1.71
CA LEU A 7 10.88 8.02 2.26
C LEU A 7 10.98 8.65 3.66
N THR A 8 10.30 9.77 3.85
CA THR A 8 10.10 10.40 5.16
C THR A 8 8.75 9.99 5.74
N VAL A 9 8.80 9.45 6.95
CA VAL A 9 7.64 9.09 7.80
C VAL A 9 7.86 9.67 9.20
N PRO A 10 6.85 9.64 10.10
CA PRO A 10 7.04 10.18 11.45
C PRO A 10 8.19 9.51 12.24
N ALA A 11 8.51 8.24 11.94
CA ALA A 11 9.65 7.55 12.54
C ALA A 11 11.04 7.99 12.02
N GLY A 12 11.11 8.82 10.96
CA GLY A 12 12.35 9.28 10.36
C GLY A 12 12.36 9.17 8.83
N THR A 13 13.55 9.37 8.25
CA THR A 13 13.77 9.21 6.80
C THR A 13 14.61 7.96 6.54
N PHE A 14 14.16 7.13 5.61
CA PHE A 14 14.78 5.86 5.28
C PHE A 14 14.88 5.70 3.76
N ASP A 15 15.95 5.09 3.28
CA ASP A 15 16.03 4.66 1.90
C ASP A 15 15.27 3.33 1.75
N CYS A 16 14.32 3.29 0.82
CA CYS A 16 13.34 2.20 0.72
C CYS A 16 13.14 1.76 -0.73
N PHE A 17 12.74 0.51 -0.90
CA PHE A 17 12.15 0.03 -2.13
C PHE A 17 10.66 0.39 -2.14
N ARG A 18 10.26 1.30 -3.02
CA ARG A 18 8.88 1.53 -3.40
C ARG A 18 8.44 0.41 -4.35
N VAL A 19 7.46 -0.36 -3.94
CA VAL A 19 6.90 -1.45 -4.73
C VAL A 19 5.44 -1.14 -5.03
N GLU A 20 5.08 -1.19 -6.31
CA GLU A 20 3.71 -1.05 -6.77
C GLU A 20 3.16 -2.38 -7.31
N GLY A 21 1.99 -2.75 -6.84
CA GLY A 21 1.23 -3.92 -7.27
C GLY A 21 -0.21 -3.55 -7.62
N LYS A 22 -0.80 -4.33 -8.53
CA LYS A 22 -2.22 -4.27 -8.87
C LYS A 22 -2.77 -5.68 -8.89
N ALA A 23 -3.92 -5.87 -8.25
CA ALA A 23 -4.68 -7.11 -8.28
C ALA A 23 -6.11 -6.79 -8.73
N GLU A 24 -6.67 -7.66 -9.55
CA GLU A 24 -8.06 -7.57 -9.98
C GLU A 24 -8.74 -8.91 -9.67
N ALA A 25 -9.92 -8.85 -9.07
CA ALA A 25 -10.72 -10.01 -8.76
C ALA A 25 -12.16 -9.77 -9.25
N ALA A 26 -12.67 -10.69 -10.05
CA ALA A 26 -14.08 -10.70 -10.42
C ALA A 26 -14.81 -11.74 -9.55
N TYR A 27 -15.71 -11.27 -8.68
CA TYR A 27 -16.56 -12.15 -7.89
C TYR A 27 -17.85 -12.41 -8.69
N LYS A 28 -18.10 -13.68 -9.00
CA LYS A 28 -19.13 -14.10 -9.96
C LYS A 28 -20.47 -13.39 -9.72
N ALA A 29 -20.92 -12.70 -10.77
CA ALA A 29 -22.21 -12.01 -10.96
C ALA A 29 -22.55 -10.81 -10.04
N SER A 30 -21.78 -10.53 -8.98
CA SER A 30 -22.13 -9.46 -8.02
C SER A 30 -21.27 -8.20 -8.16
N TYR A 31 -19.95 -8.32 -8.16
CA TYR A 31 -19.06 -7.17 -8.27
C TYR A 31 -17.65 -7.52 -8.74
N GLN A 32 -16.98 -6.52 -9.32
CA GLN A 32 -15.55 -6.53 -9.61
C GLN A 32 -14.81 -5.72 -8.55
N GLN A 33 -13.67 -6.23 -8.09
CA GLN A 33 -12.81 -5.55 -7.14
C GLN A 33 -11.44 -5.33 -7.79
N GLN A 34 -10.97 -4.10 -7.75
CA GLN A 34 -9.61 -3.73 -8.14
C GLN A 34 -8.88 -3.23 -6.91
N ILE A 35 -7.71 -3.81 -6.64
CA ILE A 35 -6.82 -3.39 -5.54
C ILE A 35 -5.55 -2.86 -6.18
N LYS A 36 -5.21 -1.61 -5.88
CA LYS A 36 -3.89 -1.03 -6.16
C LYS A 36 -3.17 -0.87 -4.84
N GLU A 37 -1.96 -1.37 -4.78
CA GLU A 37 -1.14 -1.30 -3.58
C GLU A 37 0.22 -0.68 -3.91
N THR A 38 0.67 0.22 -3.05
CA THR A 38 2.04 0.72 -3.04
C THR A 38 2.58 0.58 -1.63
N TYR A 39 3.70 -0.10 -1.46
CA TYR A 39 4.38 -0.21 -0.18
C TYR A 39 5.85 0.14 -0.27
N TRP A 40 6.40 0.65 0.82
CA TRP A 40 7.81 1.04 0.93
C TRP A 40 8.51 0.14 1.93
N TYR A 41 9.29 -0.80 1.43
CA TYR A 41 10.12 -1.66 2.27
C TYR A 41 11.48 -1.02 2.51
N CYS A 42 11.83 -0.81 3.77
CA CYS A 42 13.07 -0.12 4.16
C CYS A 42 14.01 -1.10 4.87
N PRO A 43 15.17 -1.46 4.30
CA PRO A 43 16.09 -2.44 4.90
C PRO A 43 16.55 -2.09 6.31
N LYS A 44 16.77 -0.79 6.60
CA LYS A 44 17.15 -0.32 7.96
C LYS A 44 16.09 -0.60 9.02
N VAL A 45 14.82 -0.63 8.62
CA VAL A 45 13.68 -0.97 9.49
C VAL A 45 13.41 -2.48 9.46
N ASN A 46 13.93 -3.19 8.46
CA ASN A 46 13.60 -4.56 8.13
C ASN A 46 12.09 -4.79 8.01
N GLY A 47 11.40 -3.86 7.35
CA GLY A 47 9.94 -3.86 7.27
C GLY A 47 9.38 -2.76 6.37
N ILE A 48 8.05 -2.72 6.30
CA ILE A 48 7.29 -1.73 5.53
C ILE A 48 7.15 -0.45 6.37
N ALA A 49 7.69 0.67 5.89
CA ALA A 49 7.56 1.97 6.56
C ALA A 49 6.30 2.74 6.13
N LYS A 50 5.79 2.46 4.93
CA LYS A 50 4.53 3.02 4.42
C LYS A 50 3.79 2.00 3.58
N LEU A 51 2.47 1.94 3.75
CA LEU A 51 1.54 1.21 2.89
C LEU A 51 0.46 2.17 2.43
N GLN A 52 0.18 2.17 1.13
CA GLN A 52 -0.99 2.79 0.53
C GLN A 52 -1.75 1.71 -0.24
N ARG A 53 -3.00 1.48 0.12
CA ARG A 53 -3.88 0.54 -0.57
C ARG A 53 -5.15 1.25 -0.99
N GLU A 54 -5.47 1.15 -2.27
CA GLU A 54 -6.71 1.62 -2.83
C GLU A 54 -7.53 0.42 -3.31
N THR A 55 -8.74 0.29 -2.82
CA THR A 55 -9.69 -0.74 -3.21
C THR A 55 -10.86 -0.06 -3.91
N SER A 56 -11.10 -0.40 -5.17
CA SER A 56 -12.28 0.01 -5.92
C SER A 56 -13.19 -1.18 -6.13
N THR A 57 -14.47 -1.04 -5.76
CA THR A 57 -15.50 -2.06 -5.94
C THR A 57 -16.54 -1.54 -6.93
N PHE A 58 -16.76 -2.29 -8.00
CA PHE A 58 -17.73 -1.99 -9.05
C PHE A 58 -18.82 -3.06 -9.03
N SER A 59 -20.03 -2.68 -8.64
CA SER A 59 -21.22 -3.51 -8.75
C SER A 59 -22.09 -3.02 -9.91
N ARG A 60 -22.84 -3.93 -10.53
CA ARG A 60 -23.86 -3.55 -11.52
C ARG A 60 -25.11 -2.98 -10.87
N ASP A 61 -25.43 -3.47 -9.67
CA ASP A 61 -26.71 -3.23 -8.98
C ASP A 61 -26.54 -2.31 -7.77
N SER A 62 -25.36 -1.74 -7.55
CA SER A 62 -25.07 -0.86 -6.42
C SER A 62 -24.03 0.21 -6.79
N PRO A 63 -24.01 1.36 -6.09
CA PRO A 63 -23.00 2.38 -6.30
C PRO A 63 -21.58 1.81 -6.16
N SER A 64 -20.69 2.20 -7.06
CA SER A 64 -19.27 1.88 -6.92
C SER A 64 -18.71 2.51 -5.65
N SER A 65 -17.86 1.78 -4.94
CA SER A 65 -17.13 2.31 -3.77
C SER A 65 -15.64 2.37 -4.03
N ARG A 66 -14.97 3.30 -3.35
CA ARG A 66 -13.52 3.42 -3.35
C ARG A 66 -13.06 3.67 -1.92
N GLU A 67 -12.16 2.83 -1.45
CA GLU A 67 -11.56 2.93 -0.12
C GLU A 67 -10.06 3.07 -0.25
N THR A 68 -9.50 4.04 0.47
CA THR A 68 -8.05 4.24 0.55
C THR A 68 -7.60 4.04 1.98
N VAL A 69 -6.64 3.16 2.17
CA VAL A 69 -5.98 2.91 3.45
C VAL A 69 -4.53 3.37 3.32
N GLU A 70 -4.10 4.20 4.27
CA GLU A 70 -2.69 4.55 4.44
C GLU A 70 -2.21 4.12 5.84
N GLN A 71 -1.03 3.52 5.88
CA GLN A 71 -0.33 3.21 7.12
C GLN A 71 1.07 3.77 7.06
N LEU A 72 1.50 4.42 8.14
CA LEU A 72 2.82 5.01 8.28
C LEU A 72 3.50 4.47 9.53
N LEU A 73 4.79 4.19 9.42
CA LEU A 73 5.63 3.85 10.57
C LEU A 73 5.81 5.10 11.43
N THR A 74 5.29 5.04 12.64
CA THR A 74 5.28 6.18 13.58
C THR A 74 6.43 6.13 14.58
N ARG A 75 6.95 4.93 14.89
CA ARG A 75 8.09 4.74 15.79
C ARG A 75 8.95 3.59 15.30
N HIS A 76 10.27 3.75 15.43
CA HIS A 76 11.25 2.70 15.15
C HIS A 76 12.38 2.79 16.17
N THR A 77 12.70 1.67 16.81
CA THR A 77 13.88 1.54 17.67
C THR A 77 14.91 0.70 16.92
N PRO A 78 16.06 1.27 16.53
CA PRO A 78 17.12 0.52 15.86
C PRO A 78 17.60 -0.62 16.76
N LYS A 79 17.77 -1.81 16.19
CA LYS A 79 18.55 -2.86 16.86
C LYS A 79 20.02 -2.52 16.67
N GLY A 80 20.70 -2.20 17.77
CA GLY A 80 22.16 -1.99 17.80
C GLY A 80 22.93 -3.28 17.59
#